data_AF-A0A974AKD3-F1
#
_entry.id   AF-A0A974AKD3-F1
#
_cell.length_a   1.000
_cell.length_b   1.000
_cell.length_c   1.000
_cell.angle_alpha   90.00
_cell.angle_beta   90.00
_cell.angle_gamma   90.00
#
_symmetry.space_group_name_H-M   'P 1'
#
loop_
_entity.id
_entity.type
_entity.pdbx_description
1 polymer ?
#
loop_
_entity_poly.entity_id
_entity_poly.type
_entity_poly.pdbx_seq_one_letter_code
_entity_poly.pdbx_strand_id
1 'polypeptide(L)'
;MKTLLFAAVAAGLLAQGAFAAEPACHKIEGTVGRLACYDAAFPPTVKKPPAIDSNAPRSEYKDPLIAEEARLAAKLKNICRGC
;
A
#
# COMPACT_ATOMS: atom_id res chain seq x y z
N MET A 1 28.30 19.75 -25.28
CA MET A 1 28.03 18.76 -24.21
C MET A 1 27.80 19.42 -22.85
N LYS A 2 28.62 20.40 -22.44
CA LYS A 2 28.49 21.12 -21.15
C LYS A 2 27.15 21.87 -21.00
N THR A 3 26.68 22.53 -22.05
CA THR A 3 25.41 23.28 -22.08
C THR A 3 24.16 22.40 -21.94
N LEU A 4 24.21 21.17 -22.48
CA LEU A 4 23.11 20.21 -22.37
C LEU A 4 22.96 19.65 -20.94
N LEU A 5 24.07 19.50 -20.22
CA LEU A 5 24.06 19.07 -18.82
C LEU A 5 23.44 20.13 -17.90
N PHE A 6 23.76 21.42 -18.12
CA PHE A 6 23.15 22.50 -17.34
C PHE A 6 21.65 22.66 -17.63
N ALA A 7 21.22 22.46 -18.87
CA ALA A 7 19.79 22.48 -19.23
C ALA A 7 19.00 21.34 -18.56
N ALA A 8 19.59 20.14 -18.47
CA ALA A 8 18.95 19.00 -17.80
C ALA A 8 18.81 19.20 -16.28
N VAL A 9 19.81 19.80 -15.62
CA VAL A 9 19.77 20.11 -14.17
C VAL A 9 18.73 21.19 -13.87
N ALA A 10 18.62 22.23 -14.71
CA ALA A 10 17.60 23.27 -14.54
C ALA A 10 16.17 22.74 -14.70
N ALA A 11 15.95 21.77 -15.60
CA ALA A 11 14.64 21.15 -15.80
C ALA A 11 14.20 20.26 -14.61
N GLY A 12 15.15 19.62 -13.92
CA GLY A 12 14.87 18.76 -12.76
C GLY A 12 14.35 19.51 -11.53
N LEU A 13 14.73 20.78 -11.36
CA LEU A 13 14.30 21.62 -10.23
C LEU A 13 12.86 22.18 -10.39
N LEU A 14 12.29 22.09 -11.60
CA LEU A 14 10.93 22.55 -11.92
C LEU A 14 9.89 21.44 -11.84
N ALA A 15 10.30 20.19 -11.59
CA ALA A 15 9.40 19.09 -11.31
C ALA A 15 8.81 19.26 -9.90
N GLN A 16 7.87 20.19 -9.77
CA GLN A 16 6.97 20.24 -8.64
C GLN A 16 6.20 18.93 -8.69
N GLY A 17 6.50 18.02 -7.73
CA GLY A 17 5.79 16.75 -7.62
C GLY A 17 4.30 17.00 -7.69
N ALA A 18 3.58 16.16 -8.42
CA ALA A 18 2.14 16.24 -8.49
C ALA A 18 1.60 16.16 -7.06
N PHE A 19 1.28 17.32 -6.47
CA PHE A 19 0.44 17.38 -5.29
C PHE A 19 -0.91 16.86 -5.77
N ALA A 20 -1.15 15.56 -5.54
CA ALA A 20 -2.51 15.10 -5.44
C ALA A 20 -3.20 16.09 -4.50
N ALA A 21 -4.28 16.71 -4.94
CA ALA A 21 -5.11 17.57 -4.12
C ALA A 21 -5.85 16.72 -3.07
N GLU A 22 -5.08 15.95 -2.30
CA GLU A 22 -5.57 15.14 -1.21
C GLU A 22 -5.98 16.13 -0.11
N PRO A 23 -7.20 16.02 0.42
CA PRO A 23 -7.61 16.85 1.53
C PRO A 23 -6.65 16.60 2.69
N ALA A 24 -6.14 17.68 3.27
CA ALA A 24 -5.15 17.63 4.35
C ALA A 24 -5.78 17.19 5.69
N CYS A 25 -6.60 16.12 5.67
CA CYS A 25 -7.31 15.56 6.81
C CYS A 25 -6.36 15.18 7.95
N HIS A 26 -5.11 14.83 7.64
CA HIS A 26 -4.06 14.55 8.62
C HIS A 26 -3.69 15.76 9.50
N LYS A 27 -3.97 16.99 9.05
CA LYS A 27 -3.71 18.23 9.81
C LYS A 27 -4.81 18.57 10.82
N ILE A 28 -5.93 17.84 10.81
CA ILE A 28 -7.04 18.07 11.74
C ILE A 28 -6.71 17.42 13.08
N GLU A 29 -6.61 18.25 14.12
CA GLU A 29 -6.45 17.80 15.50
C GLU A 29 -7.81 17.32 16.03
N GLY A 30 -7.87 16.06 16.46
CA GLY A 30 -9.11 15.40 16.89
C GLY A 30 -9.52 14.22 16.00
N THR A 31 -9.92 13.12 16.64
CA THR A 31 -10.25 11.86 15.96
C THR A 31 -11.51 11.97 15.11
N VAL A 32 -12.55 12.62 15.63
CA VAL A 32 -13.87 12.73 14.98
C VAL A 32 -13.79 13.59 13.71
N GLY A 33 -13.20 14.78 13.79
CA GLY A 33 -13.08 15.68 12.64
C GLY A 33 -12.17 15.13 11.55
N ARG A 34 -11.10 14.43 11.93
CA ARG A 34 -10.22 13.75 10.98
C ARG A 34 -10.94 12.62 10.24
N LEU A 35 -11.71 11.80 10.97
CA LEU A 35 -12.45 10.71 10.36
C LEU A 35 -13.50 11.22 9.37
N ALA A 36 -14.29 12.23 9.78
CA ALA A 36 -15.30 12.84 8.91
C ALA A 36 -14.69 13.44 7.62
N CYS A 37 -13.49 14.01 7.70
CA CYS A 37 -12.77 14.52 6.53
C CYS A 37 -12.39 13.39 5.55
N TYR A 38 -11.90 12.25 6.07
CA TYR A 38 -11.59 11.09 5.24
C TYR A 38 -12.84 10.48 4.59
N ASP A 39 -13.94 10.37 5.33
CA ASP A 39 -15.21 9.85 4.80
C ASP A 39 -15.75 10.73 3.67
N ALA A 40 -15.61 12.05 3.77
CA ALA A 40 -16.02 13.00 2.72
C ALA A 40 -15.07 12.99 1.52
N ALA A 41 -13.76 12.83 1.77
CA ALA A 41 -12.72 12.79 0.74
C ALA A 41 -12.79 11.53 -0.15
N PHE A 42 -13.10 10.40 0.49
CA PHE A 42 -13.12 9.08 -0.14
C PHE A 42 -14.52 8.48 0.03
N PRO A 43 -15.53 9.06 -0.64
CA PRO A 43 -16.89 8.55 -0.51
C PRO A 43 -16.90 7.08 -0.95
N PRO A 44 -17.64 6.20 -0.24
CA PRO A 44 -17.76 4.81 -0.63
C PRO A 44 -18.35 4.76 -2.04
N THR A 45 -17.52 4.37 -3.01
CA THR A 45 -18.04 4.07 -4.34
C THR A 45 -18.85 2.80 -4.18
N VAL A 46 -20.17 2.88 -4.38
CA VAL A 46 -21.07 1.73 -4.41
C VAL A 46 -20.84 0.95 -5.71
N LYS A 47 -19.59 0.57 -5.97
CA LYS A 47 -19.30 -0.49 -6.92
C LYS A 47 -19.70 -1.76 -6.19
N LYS A 48 -20.92 -2.22 -6.45
CA LYS A 48 -21.36 -3.55 -6.06
C LYS A 48 -20.24 -4.51 -6.49
N PRO A 49 -19.54 -5.17 -5.56
CA PRO A 49 -18.56 -6.16 -5.95
C PRO A 49 -19.30 -7.19 -6.81
N PRO A 50 -18.64 -7.74 -7.85
CA PRO A 50 -19.25 -8.82 -8.62
C PRO A 50 -19.76 -9.87 -7.64
N ALA A 51 -20.99 -10.34 -7.85
CA ALA A 51 -21.61 -11.30 -6.96
C ALA A 51 -20.65 -12.48 -6.80
N ILE A 52 -20.08 -12.62 -5.61
CA ILE A 52 -19.24 -13.77 -5.29
C ILE A 52 -20.23 -14.91 -5.09
N ASP A 53 -20.22 -15.87 -6.02
CA ASP A 53 -20.99 -17.08 -5.86
C ASP A 53 -20.42 -17.86 -4.67
N SER A 54 -21.15 -17.86 -3.55
CA SER A 54 -20.79 -18.59 -2.34
C SER A 54 -20.73 -20.10 -2.54
N ASN A 55 -21.32 -20.62 -3.63
CA ASN A 55 -21.30 -22.02 -4.01
C ASN A 55 -20.22 -22.37 -5.04
N ALA A 56 -19.48 -21.39 -5.56
CA ALA A 56 -18.34 -21.68 -6.42
C ALA A 56 -17.25 -22.38 -5.60
N PRO A 57 -16.64 -23.47 -6.12
CA PRO A 57 -15.50 -24.08 -5.46
C PRO A 57 -14.41 -23.01 -5.34
N ARG A 58 -14.03 -22.69 -4.09
CA ARG A 58 -12.87 -21.84 -3.85
C ARG A 58 -11.67 -22.53 -4.51
N SER A 59 -10.95 -21.79 -5.36
CA SER A 59 -9.66 -22.28 -5.84
C SER A 59 -8.79 -22.58 -4.62
N GLU A 60 -8.01 -23.65 -4.72
CA GLU A 60 -7.07 -24.02 -3.67
C GLU A 60 -6.15 -22.82 -3.40
N TYR A 61 -6.17 -22.31 -2.16
CA TYR A 61 -5.36 -21.16 -1.78
C TYR A 61 -3.89 -21.53 -1.87
N LYS A 62 -3.18 -20.96 -2.86
CA LYS A 62 -1.73 -21.08 -2.98
C LYS A 62 -1.11 -19.92 -2.21
N ASP A 63 -0.69 -20.20 -0.98
CA ASP A 63 0.03 -19.22 -0.17
C ASP A 63 1.42 -18.96 -0.79
N PRO A 64 1.73 -17.72 -1.20
CA PRO A 64 3.03 -17.36 -1.75
C PRO A 64 4.18 -17.52 -0.74
N LEU A 65 3.89 -17.65 0.56
CA LEU A 65 4.88 -17.69 1.63
C LEU A 65 5.26 -19.12 2.06
N ILE A 66 4.66 -20.18 1.51
CA ILE A 66 4.94 -21.57 1.93
C ILE A 66 6.44 -21.92 1.82
N ALA A 67 7.09 -21.46 0.74
CA ALA A 67 8.52 -21.70 0.54
C ALA A 67 9.38 -20.99 1.59
N GLU A 68 9.01 -19.78 1.99
CA GLU A 68 9.72 -19.03 3.02
C GLU A 68 9.44 -19.59 4.41
N GLU A 69 8.21 -20.01 4.69
CA GLU A 69 7.86 -20.71 5.93
C GLU A 69 8.66 -22.00 6.09
N ALA A 70 8.79 -22.80 5.03
CA ALA A 70 9.61 -24.02 5.04
C ALA A 70 11.09 -23.73 5.33
N ARG A 71 11.65 -22.65 4.76
CA ARG A 71 13.03 -22.20 5.03
C ARG A 71 13.20 -21.75 6.49
N LEU A 72 12.24 -20.98 7.01
CA LEU A 72 12.26 -20.50 8.39
C LEU A 72 12.12 -21.66 9.37
N ALA A 73 11.18 -22.58 9.13
CA ALA A 73 10.97 -23.77 9.95
C ALA A 73 12.22 -24.65 10.00
N ALA A 74 12.88 -24.85 8.85
CA ALA A 74 14.16 -25.57 8.80
C ALA A 74 15.26 -24.87 9.62
N LYS A 75 15.30 -23.54 9.58
CA LYS A 75 16.28 -22.74 10.34
C LYS A 75 15.98 -22.77 11.85
N LEU A 76 14.70 -22.72 12.23
CA LEU A 76 14.22 -22.74 13.61
C LEU A 76 14.39 -24.10 14.27
N LYS A 77 14.39 -25.21 13.50
CA LYS A 77 14.58 -26.58 14.02
C LYS A 77 15.91 -26.78 14.76
N ASN A 78 16.92 -25.97 14.45
CA ASN A 78 18.25 -26.06 15.08
C ASN A 78 18.40 -25.16 16.31
N ILE A 79 17.33 -24.49 16.76
CA ILE A 79 17.36 -23.62 17.93
C ILE A 79 16.69 -24.35 19.10
N CYS A 80 17.45 -24.64 20.16
CA CYS A 80 16.90 -25.11 21.41
C CYS A 80 16.05 -24.00 22.04
N ARG A 81 14.72 -24.06 21.88
CA ARG A 81 13.77 -23.20 22.59
C ARG A 81 13.56 -23.74 24.00
N GLY A 82 14.60 -23.67 24.83
CA GLY A 82 14.59 -23.92 26.28
C GLY A 82 13.83 -25.18 26.72
N CYS A 83 14.56 -26.28 26.92
CA CYS A 83 14.16 -27.33 27.87
C CYS A 83 14.76 -26.99 29.23
#